data_AF-A0A7C2XMJ1-F1
#
_entry.id   AF-A0A7C2XMJ1-F1
#
_cell.length_a   1.000
_cell.length_b   1.000
_cell.length_c   1.000
_cell.angle_alpha   90.00
_cell.angle_beta   90.00
_cell.angle_gamma   90.00
#
_symmetry.space_group_name_H-M   'P 1'
#
loop_
_entity.id
_entity.type
_entity.pdbx_description
1 polymer ?
#
loop_
_entity_poly.entity_id
_entity_poly.type
_entity_poly.pdbx_seq_one_letter_code
_entity_poly.pdbx_strand_id
1 'polypeptide(L)' 'FLDAETQAQLGVLTPQVRARLAAEAERSPSAEERQRALIAHDTYINQADAPVCPDCGAIMVRNGSCYRCFNCGGTTGCS' A
#
# COMPACT_ATOMS: atom_id res chain seq x y z
N PHE A 1 36.85 -21.10 6.53
CA PHE A 1 35.97 -20.12 7.19
C PHE A 1 34.78 -19.88 6.28
N LEU A 2 33.57 -19.80 6.83
CA LEU A 2 32.33 -19.53 6.06
C LEU A 2 32.47 -18.22 5.30
N ASP A 3 31.86 -18.12 4.12
CA ASP A 3 31.76 -16.85 3.39
C ASP A 3 30.90 -15.83 4.17
N ALA A 4 31.03 -14.55 3.82
CA ALA A 4 30.37 -13.47 4.55
C ALA A 4 28.83 -13.51 4.43
N GLU A 5 28.28 -14.11 3.38
CA GLU A 5 26.84 -14.23 3.18
C GLU A 5 26.26 -15.31 4.10
N THR A 6 26.91 -16.47 4.16
CA THR A 6 26.58 -17.55 5.11
C THR A 6 26.74 -17.09 6.55
N GLN A 7 27.76 -16.28 6.86
CA GLN A 7 27.93 -15.68 8.18
C GLN A 7 26.76 -14.74 8.53
N ALA A 8 26.35 -13.87 7.61
CA ALA A 8 25.20 -12.98 7.81
C ALA A 8 23.90 -13.78 8.01
N GLN A 9 23.67 -14.82 7.21
CA GLN A 9 22.51 -15.70 7.29
C GLN A 9 22.40 -16.42 8.64
N LEU A 10 23.55 -16.79 9.23
CA LEU A 10 23.63 -17.43 10.54
C LEU A 10 23.69 -16.42 11.71
N GLY A 11 23.57 -15.12 11.44
CA GLY A 11 23.60 -14.06 12.46
C GLY A 11 25.00 -13.79 13.04
N VAL A 12 26.07 -14.23 12.38
CA VAL A 12 27.45 -14.02 12.82
C VAL A 12 27.91 -12.61 12.41
N LEU A 13 27.99 -11.70 13.38
CA LEU A 13 28.33 -10.29 13.16
C LEU A 13 29.84 -10.04 13.11
N THR A 14 30.53 -10.60 12.12
CA THR A 14 31.94 -10.28 11.85
C THR A 14 32.11 -8.82 11.38
N PRO A 15 33.32 -8.24 11.44
CA PRO A 15 33.58 -6.91 10.91
C PRO A 15 33.16 -6.75 9.43
N GLN A 16 33.31 -7.80 8.63
CA GLN A 16 32.90 -7.82 7.22
C GLN A 16 31.37 -7.78 7.06
N VAL A 17 30.64 -8.58 7.86
CA VAL A 17 29.17 -8.55 7.89
C VAL A 17 28.65 -7.20 8.37
N ARG A 18 29.26 -6.63 9.42
CA ARG A 18 28.90 -5.31 9.94
C ARG A 18 29.14 -4.19 8.92
N ALA A 19 30.25 -4.23 8.17
CA ALA A 19 30.53 -3.27 7.11
C ALA A 19 29.51 -3.36 5.97
N ARG A 20 29.08 -4.57 5.59
CA ARG A 20 28.02 -4.77 4.58
C ARG A 20 26.67 -4.23 5.05
N LEU A 21 26.26 -4.56 6.27
CA LEU A 21 25.01 -4.07 6.86
C LEU A 21 24.98 -2.54 6.96
N ALA A 22 26.13 -1.92 7.27
CA ALA A 22 26.25 -0.46 7.27
C ALA A 22 26.06 0.13 5.87
N ALA A 23 26.72 -0.42 4.85
CA ALA A 23 26.55 0.01 3.46
C ALA A 23 25.12 -0.20 2.93
N GLU A 24 24.43 -1.26 3.36
CA GLU A 24 23.02 -1.53 3.03
C GLU A 24 22.06 -0.56 3.72
N ALA A 25 22.37 -0.18 4.97
CA ALA A 25 21.61 0.84 5.70
C ALA A 25 21.71 2.22 5.01
N GLU A 26 22.88 2.58 4.48
CA GLU A 26 23.07 3.82 3.70
C GLU A 26 22.31 3.82 2.37
N ARG A 27 22.08 2.64 1.78
CA ARG A 27 21.33 2.50 0.51
C ARG A 27 19.81 2.40 0.71
N SER A 28 19.36 2.27 1.95
CA SER A 28 17.94 2.13 2.26
C SER A 28 17.22 3.47 2.05
N PRO A 29 15.99 3.48 1.50
CA PRO A 29 15.24 4.73 1.33
C PRO A 29 15.02 5.40 2.69
N SER A 30 15.09 6.72 2.71
CA SER A 30 14.81 7.53 3.89
C SER A 30 13.39 7.28 4.41
N ALA A 31 13.15 7.60 5.68
CA ALA A 31 11.81 7.50 6.26
C ALA A 31 10.78 8.35 5.46
N GLU A 32 11.21 9.51 4.95
CA GLU A 32 10.38 10.39 4.13
C GLU A 32 10.07 9.80 2.75
N GLU A 33 11.03 9.14 2.09
CA GLU A 33 10.79 8.45 0.82
C GLU A 33 9.84 7.26 0.98
N ARG A 34 10.00 6.49 2.08
CA ARG A 34 9.04 5.44 2.42
C ARG A 34 7.64 6.00 2.66
N GLN A 35 7.54 7.13 3.37
CA GLN A 35 6.27 7.79 3.63
C GLN A 35 5.61 8.31 2.34
N ARG A 36 6.38 8.90 1.42
CA ARG A 36 5.88 9.34 0.12
C ARG A 36 5.39 8.17 -0.74
N ALA A 37 6.09 7.04 -0.72
CA ALA A 37 5.67 5.83 -1.42
C ALA A 37 4.35 5.27 -0.86
N LEU A 38 4.15 5.32 0.47
CA LEU A 38 2.90 4.92 1.10
C LEU A 38 1.73 5.83 0.71
N ILE A 39 1.93 7.16 0.73
CA ILE A 39 0.89 8.13 0.34
C ILE A 39 0.54 8.00 -1.13
N ALA A 40 1.52 7.79 -2.02
CA ALA A 40 1.28 7.60 -3.45
C ALA A 40 0.45 6.34 -3.76
N HIS A 41 0.40 5.36 -2.85
CA HIS A 41 -0.39 4.14 -3.01
C HIS A 41 -1.85 4.32 -2.59
N ASP A 42 -2.20 5.38 -1.86
CA ASP A 42 -3.57 5.64 -1.43
C ASP A 42 -4.34 6.41 -2.53
N THR A 43 -4.74 5.67 -3.56
CA THR A 43 -5.56 6.19 -4.67
C THR A 43 -7.06 6.12 -4.39
N TYR A 44 -7.46 5.58 -3.24
CA TYR A 44 -8.87 5.38 -2.89
C TYR A 44 -9.40 6.54 -2.05
N ILE A 45 -10.23 7.40 -2.66
CA ILE A 45 -10.94 8.45 -1.91
C ILE A 45 -12.23 7.86 -1.33
N ASN A 46 -12.28 7.77 0.00
CA ASN A 46 -13.51 7.41 0.71
C ASN A 46 -14.61 8.45 0.44
N GLN A 47 -15.73 8.01 -0.13
CA GLN A 47 -16.86 8.88 -0.46
C GLN A 47 -17.86 8.88 0.69
N ALA A 48 -17.76 9.89 1.58
CA ALA A 48 -18.61 9.99 2.77
C ALA A 48 -20.10 10.19 2.47
N ASP A 49 -20.45 10.55 1.23
CA ASP A 49 -21.80 10.80 0.74
C ASP A 49 -22.40 9.63 -0.05
N ALA A 50 -21.71 8.49 -0.11
CA ALA A 50 -22.19 7.31 -0.83
C ALA A 50 -23.44 6.70 -0.18
N PRO A 51 -24.59 6.63 -0.87
CA PRO A 51 -25.76 5.94 -0.36
C PRO A 51 -25.58 4.41 -0.45
N VAL A 52 -26.35 3.68 0.36
CA VAL A 52 -26.50 2.23 0.23
C VAL A 52 -27.40 1.90 -0.97
N CYS A 53 -27.09 0.82 -1.68
CA CYS A 53 -27.88 0.35 -2.80
C CYS A 53 -29.26 -0.14 -2.30
N PRO A 54 -30.38 0.38 -2.84
CA PRO A 54 -31.72 -0.03 -2.40
C PRO A 54 -32.04 -1.48 -2.74
N ASP A 55 -31.43 -2.03 -3.79
CA ASP A 55 -31.73 -3.38 -4.28
C ASP A 55 -30.96 -4.48 -3.54
N CYS A 56 -29.73 -4.19 -3.09
CA CYS A 56 -28.85 -5.22 -2.50
C CYS A 56 -28.05 -4.79 -1.26
N GLY A 57 -28.24 -3.56 -0.77
CA GLY A 57 -27.61 -3.05 0.46
C GLY A 57 -26.11 -2.74 0.39
N ALA A 58 -25.45 -3.00 -0.73
CA ALA A 58 -24.02 -2.68 -0.89
C ALA A 58 -23.78 -1.16 -0.98
N ILE A 59 -22.64 -0.67 -0.51
CA ILE A 59 -22.27 0.75 -0.67
C ILE A 59 -22.09 1.08 -2.15
N MET A 60 -22.73 2.15 -2.62
CA MET A 60 -22.61 2.57 -4.02
C MET A 60 -21.38 3.47 -4.20
N VAL A 61 -20.87 3.58 -5.42
CA VAL A 61 -19.72 4.44 -5.76
C VAL A 61 -20.16 5.49 -6.77
N ARG A 62 -19.67 6.72 -6.64
CA ARG A 62 -19.99 7.81 -7.57
C ARG A 62 -19.45 7.48 -8.96
N ASN A 63 -20.30 7.62 -9.96
CA ASN A 63 -19.98 7.45 -11.37
C ASN A 63 -20.47 8.69 -12.13
N GLY A 64 -19.65 9.74 -12.13
CA GLY A 64 -20.04 11.06 -12.62
C GLY A 64 -21.08 11.73 -11.72
N SER A 65 -22.24 12.06 -12.29
CA SER A 65 -23.38 12.64 -11.56
C SER A 65 -24.21 11.60 -10.81
N CYS A 66 -24.07 10.30 -11.13
CA CYS A 66 -24.83 9.22 -10.52
C CYS A 66 -24.02 8.48 -9.43
N TYR A 67 -24.70 7.55 -8.75
CA TYR A 67 -24.07 6.45 -8.04
C TYR A 67 -24.35 5.12 -8.75
N ARG A 68 -23.37 4.23 -8.75
CA ARG A 68 -23.46 2.88 -9.31
C ARG A 68 -23.09 1.83 -8.25
N CYS A 69 -23.90 0.77 -8.17
CA CYS A 69 -23.62 -0.40 -7.36
C CYS A 69 -22.78 -1.40 -8.17
N PHE A 70 -21.61 -1.78 -7.65
CA PHE A 70 -20.74 -2.78 -8.29
C PHE A 70 -21.15 -4.23 -8.02
N ASN A 71 -22.07 -4.45 -7.07
CA ASN A 71 -22.53 -5.80 -6.73
C ASN A 71 -23.71 -6.25 -7.62
N CYS A 72 -24.72 -5.39 -7.82
CA CYS A 72 -25.93 -5.73 -8.60
C CYS A 72 -26.08 -4.92 -9.90
N GLY A 73 -25.25 -3.89 -10.12
CA GLY A 73 -25.32 -3.04 -11.31
C GLY A 73 -26.33 -1.90 -11.25
N GLY A 74 -27.12 -1.77 -10.18
CA GLY A 74 -28.11 -0.69 -10.01
C GLY A 74 -27.48 0.70 -9.99
N THR A 75 -28.23 1.70 -10.47
CA THR A 75 -27.80 3.11 -10.54
C THR A 75 -28.85 4.06 -9.94
N THR A 76 -28.41 5.13 -9.29
CA THR A 76 -29.28 6.16 -8.70
C THR A 76 -28.73 7.56 -8.95
N GLY A 77 -29.62 8.56 -9.02
CA GLY A 77 -29.22 9.97 -9.14
C GLY A 77 -28.64 10.38 -10.50
N CYS A 78 -28.96 9.65 -11.57
CA CYS A 78 -28.59 10.08 -12.92
C CYS A 78 -29.46 11.24 -13.40
N SER A 79 -28.82 12.25 -14.01
CA SER A 79 -29.44 13.42 -14.64
C SER A 79 -29.81 13.16 -16.09
#